data_AF-A0A7C6ARM0-F1
#
_entry.id   AF-A0A7C6ARM0-F1
#
_cell.length_a   1.000
_cell.length_b   1.000
_cell.length_c   1.000
_cell.angle_alpha   90.00
_cell.angle_beta   90.00
_cell.angle_gamma   90.00
#
_symmetry.space_group_name_H-M   'P 1'
#
loop_
_entity.id
_entity.type
_entity.pdbx_description
1 polymer ?
#
loop_
_entity_poly.entity_id
_entity_poly.type
_entity_poly.pdbx_seq_one_letter_code
_entity_poly.pdbx_strand_id
1 'polypeptide(L)'
;MWLPIILIILIMYFLIFRPQAKRQKEHQKMLASIQKGDRIITVGGIYGTVVGIKEKENILIVKIAENVKIELARGSVARKLSE
;
A
#
# COMPACT_ATOMS: atom_id res chain seq x y z
N MET A 1 -10.16 -38.09 20.66
CA MET A 1 -9.24 -38.15 19.49
C MET A 1 -9.27 -36.92 18.57
N TRP A 2 -10.33 -36.09 18.57
CA TRP A 2 -10.41 -34.89 17.71
C TRP A 2 -9.82 -33.60 18.34
N LEU A 3 -9.60 -33.61 19.65
CA LEU A 3 -9.03 -32.50 20.42
C LEU A 3 -7.69 -31.96 19.88
N PRO A 4 -6.68 -32.78 19.50
CA PRO A 4 -5.43 -32.26 18.96
C PRO A 4 -5.61 -31.58 17.59
N ILE A 5 -6.54 -32.07 16.76
CA ILE A 5 -6.82 -31.50 15.43
C ILE A 5 -7.48 -30.12 15.57
N ILE A 6 -8.44 -29.98 16.48
CA ILE A 6 -9.11 -28.69 16.76
C ILE A 6 -8.11 -27.66 17.30
N LEU A 7 -7.19 -28.07 18.18
CA LEU A 7 -6.17 -27.19 18.75
C LEU A 7 -5.21 -26.65 17.68
N ILE A 8 -4.77 -27.51 16.75
CA ILE A 8 -3.87 -27.14 15.65
C ILE A 8 -4.57 -26.16 14.69
N ILE A 9 -5.82 -26.42 14.32
CA ILE A 9 -6.61 -25.52 13.45
C ILE A 9 -6.76 -24.14 14.10
N LEU A 10 -7.02 -24.09 15.41
CA LEU A 10 -7.21 -22.86 16.14
C LEU A 10 -5.93 -22.03 16.21
N ILE A 11 -4.78 -22.68 16.42
CA ILE A 11 -3.46 -22.03 16.41
C ILE A 11 -3.08 -21.53 15.01
N MET A 12 -3.27 -22.35 13.97
CA MET A 12 -3.02 -21.96 12.57
C MET A 12 -3.90 -20.78 12.14
N TYR A 13 -5.19 -20.82 12.47
CA TYR A 13 -6.12 -19.73 12.17
C TYR A 13 -5.65 -18.42 12.81
N PHE A 14 -5.25 -18.46 14.08
CA PHE A 14 -4.77 -17.29 14.80
C PHE A 14 -3.45 -16.76 14.23
N LEU A 15 -2.54 -17.65 13.82
CA LEU A 15 -1.25 -17.29 13.25
C LEU A 15 -1.35 -16.69 11.85
N ILE A 16 -2.35 -17.03 11.03
CA ILE A 16 -2.50 -16.49 9.66
C ILE A 16 -3.36 -15.22 9.64
N PHE A 17 -4.47 -15.20 10.38
CA PHE A 17 -5.42 -14.10 10.33
C PHE A 17 -4.86 -12.82 10.97
N ARG A 18 -4.10 -12.96 12.06
CA ARG A 18 -3.48 -11.83 12.77
C ARG A 18 -2.43 -11.07 11.95
N PRO A 19 -1.45 -11.71 11.27
CA PRO A 19 -0.48 -10.99 10.43
C PRO A 19 -1.11 -10.41 9.16
N GLN A 20 -2.14 -11.04 8.59
CA GLN A 20 -2.80 -10.53 7.38
C GLN A 20 -3.51 -9.21 7.68
N ALA A 21 -4.26 -9.13 8.78
CA ALA A 21 -4.91 -7.90 9.21
C ALA A 21 -3.89 -6.79 9.51
N LYS A 22 -2.73 -7.13 10.07
CA LYS A 22 -1.65 -6.17 10.35
C LYS A 22 -1.06 -5.60 9.06
N ARG A 23 -0.73 -6.44 8.08
CA ARG A 23 -0.20 -6.02 6.77
C ARG A 23 -1.15 -5.11 6.01
N GLN A 24 -2.45 -5.41 6.03
CA GLN A 24 -3.44 -4.58 5.33
C GLN A 24 -3.62 -3.21 6.00
N LYS A 25 -3.62 -3.16 7.35
CA LYS A 25 -3.62 -1.89 8.10
C LYS A 25 -2.37 -1.07 7.84
N GLU A 26 -1.19 -1.69 7.80
CA GLU A 26 0.08 -1.02 7.49
C GLU A 26 0.08 -0.46 6.06
N HIS A 27 -0.42 -1.22 5.09
CA HIS A 27 -0.54 -0.74 3.71
C HIS A 27 -1.49 0.46 3.60
N GLN A 28 -2.67 0.41 4.22
CA GLN A 28 -3.60 1.54 4.23
C GLN A 28 -2.99 2.78 4.91
N LYS A 29 -2.25 2.61 6.01
CA LYS A 29 -1.53 3.70 6.67
C LYS A 29 -0.46 4.32 5.76
N MET A 30 0.29 3.50 5.02
CA MET A 30 1.27 3.98 4.05
C MET A 30 0.59 4.82 2.98
N LEU A 31 -0.51 4.34 2.39
CA LEU A 31 -1.27 5.09 1.38
C LEU A 31 -1.85 6.41 1.89
N ALA A 32 -2.29 6.43 3.15
CA ALA A 32 -2.78 7.64 3.81
C ALA A 32 -1.66 8.65 4.13
N SER A 33 -0.42 8.17 4.34
CA SER A 33 0.74 9.03 4.62
C SER A 33 1.33 9.71 3.38
N ILE A 34 0.83 9.39 2.18
CA ILE A 34 1.30 10.00 0.93
C ILE A 34 0.79 11.43 0.82
N GLN A 35 1.73 12.35 0.66
CA GLN A 35 1.53 13.79 0.50
C GLN A 35 2.15 14.30 -0.80
N LYS A 36 1.80 15.53 -1.17
CA LYS A 36 2.43 16.22 -2.30
C LYS A 36 3.91 16.45 -1.97
N GLY A 37 4.79 16.18 -2.93
CA GLY A 37 6.25 16.25 -2.78
C GLY A 37 6.90 14.89 -2.51
N ASP A 38 6.13 13.87 -2.13
CA ASP A 38 6.68 12.55 -1.85
C ASP A 38 7.19 11.87 -3.13
N ARG A 39 8.38 11.28 -3.03
CA ARG A 39 8.89 10.36 -4.05
C ARG A 39 8.30 8.98 -3.78
N ILE A 40 7.76 8.35 -4.82
CA ILE A 40 7.10 7.05 -4.72
C ILE A 40 7.57 6.12 -5.83
N ILE A 41 7.41 4.82 -5.57
CA ILE A 41 7.53 3.79 -6.59
C ILE A 41 6.18 3.11 -6.78
N THR A 42 5.76 2.98 -8.03
CA THR A 42 4.53 2.28 -8.40
C THR A 42 4.74 0.77 -8.39
N VAL A 43 3.66 -0.01 -8.37
CA VAL A 43 3.73 -1.49 -8.46
C VAL A 43 4.43 -1.95 -9.75
N GLY A 44 4.39 -1.14 -10.82
CA GLY A 44 5.11 -1.41 -12.07
C GLY A 44 6.60 -1.03 -12.06
N GLY A 45 7.16 -0.58 -10.94
CA GLY A 45 8.57 -0.19 -10.82
C GLY A 45 8.88 1.22 -11.34
N ILE A 46 7.85 2.04 -11.58
CA ILE A 46 8.04 3.41 -12.06
C ILE A 46 8.31 4.33 -10.87
N TYR A 47 9.37 5.12 -10.96
CA TYR A 47 9.72 6.14 -9.99
C TYR A 47 9.11 7.47 -10.39
N GLY A 48 8.57 8.20 -9.43
CA GLY A 48 8.04 9.54 -9.68
C GLY A 48 7.78 10.31 -8.40
N THR A 49 7.45 11.58 -8.57
CA THR A 49 7.15 12.50 -7.47
C THR A 49 5.68 12.89 -7.50
N VAL A 50 4.99 12.80 -6.36
CA VAL A 50 3.59 13.20 -6.23
C VAL A 50 3.49 14.72 -6.33
N VAL A 51 2.82 15.23 -7.36
CA VAL A 51 2.60 16.67 -7.57
C VAL A 51 1.17 17.10 -7.22
N GLY A 52 0.24 16.14 -7.14
CA GLY A 52 -1.16 16.40 -6.84
C GLY A 52 -1.88 15.16 -6.30
N ILE A 53 -2.97 15.40 -5.59
CA ILE A 53 -3.81 14.34 -5.03
C ILE A 53 -5.27 14.74 -5.30
N LYS A 54 -6.02 13.90 -6.00
CA LYS A 54 -7.47 14.00 -6.17
C LYS A 54 -8.13 13.08 -5.14
N GLU A 55 -8.43 13.62 -3.96
CA GLU A 55 -8.92 12.81 -2.82
C GLU A 55 -10.25 12.12 -3.09
N LYS A 56 -11.19 12.80 -3.79
CA LYS A 56 -12.52 12.25 -4.10
C LYS A 56 -12.48 10.98 -4.95
N GLU A 57 -11.48 10.87 -5.82
CA GLU A 57 -11.34 9.78 -6.78
C GLU A 57 -10.26 8.77 -6.37
N ASN A 58 -9.56 9.00 -5.25
CA ASN A 58 -8.37 8.25 -4.83
C ASN A 58 -7.28 8.17 -5.93
N ILE A 59 -7.09 9.26 -6.68
CA ILE A 59 -6.09 9.37 -7.74
C ILE A 59 -4.95 10.28 -7.29
N LEU A 60 -3.71 9.88 -7.58
CA LEU A 60 -2.48 10.64 -7.39
C LEU A 60 -1.99 11.14 -8.75
N ILE A 61 -1.59 12.40 -8.81
CA ILE A 61 -0.91 12.97 -9.97
C ILE A 61 0.58 12.86 -9.70
N VAL A 62 1.27 12.05 -10.51
CA VAL A 62 2.68 11.73 -10.33
C VAL A 62 3.47 12.25 -11.53
N LYS A 63 4.53 13.00 -11.27
CA LYS A 63 5.49 13.45 -12.28
C LYS A 63 6.60 12.42 -12.40
N ILE A 64 6.79 11.86 -13.59
CA ILE A 64 7.82 10.85 -13.87
C ILE A 64 9.02 11.47 -14.59
N ALA A 65 8.76 12.42 -15.48
CA ALA A 65 9.78 13.14 -16.24
C ALA A 65 9.41 14.63 -16.36
N GLU A 66 10.30 15.43 -16.94
CA GLU A 66 9.98 16.82 -17.28
C GLU A 66 8.78 16.86 -18.24
N ASN A 67 7.73 17.61 -17.85
CA ASN A 67 6.45 17.70 -18.54
C ASN A 67 5.58 16.43 -18.63
N VAL A 68 6.00 15.29 -18.08
CA VAL A 68 5.17 14.08 -18.03
C VAL A 68 4.53 13.91 -16.66
N LYS A 69 3.21 14.12 -16.61
CA LYS A 69 2.36 13.85 -15.44
C LYS A 69 1.41 12.71 -15.79
N ILE A 70 1.30 11.74 -14.89
CA ILE A 70 0.35 10.64 -15.01
C ILE A 70 -0.60 10.62 -13.83
N GLU A 71 -1.77 10.05 -14.04
CA GLU A 71 -2.73 9.78 -13.00
C GLU A 71 -2.59 8.31 -12.59
N LEU A 72 -2.37 8.09 -11.29
CA LEU A 72 -2.14 6.77 -10.71
C LEU A 72 -3.16 6.54 -9.59
N ALA A 73 -3.78 5.37 -9.54
CA ALA A 73 -4.61 5.02 -8.39
C ALA A 73 -3.75 5.00 -7.12
N ARG A 74 -4.28 5.54 -6.01
CA ARG A 74 -3.56 5.58 -4.72
C ARG A 74 -3.13 4.17 -4.28
N GLY A 75 -3.98 3.16 -4.51
CA GLY A 75 -3.66 1.76 -4.21
C GLY A 75 -2.56 1.12 -5.08
N SER A 76 -2.13 1.77 -6.16
CA SER A 76 -1.06 1.31 -7.04
C SER A 76 0.34 1.80 -6.62
N VAL A 77 0.44 2.45 -5.46
CA VAL A 77 1.72 2.82 -4.86
C VAL A 77 2.29 1.63 -4.09
N ALA A 78 3.46 1.16 -4.51
CA ALA A 78 4.12 0.05 -3.85
C ALA A 78 4.81 0.51 -2.56
N ARG A 79 5.60 1.60 -2.64
CA ARG A 79 6.33 2.16 -1.49
C ARG A 79 6.52 3.67 -1.65
N LYS A 80 6.55 4.36 -0.52
CA LYS A 80 7.05 5.74 -0.42
C LYS A 80 8.57 5.69 -0.22
N LEU A 81 9.31 6.39 -1.07
CA LEU A 81 10.74 6.64 -0.87
C LEU A 81 10.87 7.88 -0.01
N SER A 82 11.14 7.68 1.28
CA SER A 82 11.62 8.74 2.16
C SER A 82 13.14 8.75 2.02
N GLU A 83 13.66 9.67 1.21
CA GLU A 83 15.01 10.22 1.44
C GLU A 83 14.89 11.35 2.44
#